data_AF-A0A925TEF0-F1
#
_entry.id   AF-A0A925TEF0-F1
#
_cell.length_a   1.000
_cell.length_b   1.000
_cell.length_c   1.000
_cell.angle_alpha   90.00
_cell.angle_beta   90.00
_cell.angle_gamma   90.00
#
_symmetry.space_group_name_H-M   'P 1'
#
loop_
_entity.id
_entity.type
_entity.pdbx_description
1 polymer ?
#
loop_
_entity_poly.entity_id
_entity_poly.type
_entity_poly.pdbx_seq_one_letter_code
_entity_poly.pdbx_strand_id
1 'polypeptide(L)' 'MDSFLADWLNLALRWGHMIAGFAWIGTSFYFIALDFSLKRREGLPEGVAGEAWEVHGGGFYHVRKYLT' A
#
# COMPACT_ATOMS: atom_id res chain seq x y z
N MET A 1 -20.87 25.79 23.66
CA MET A 1 -21.14 24.54 22.92
C MET A 1 -20.55 24.57 21.52
N ASP A 2 -20.56 25.70 20.82
CA ASP A 2 -20.03 25.82 19.45
C ASP A 2 -18.54 25.47 19.30
N SER A 3 -17.71 25.72 20.32
CA SER A 3 -16.28 25.36 20.29
C SER A 3 -16.02 23.87 20.43
N PHE A 4 -16.85 23.12 21.18
CA PHE A 4 -16.58 21.71 21.49
C PHE A 4 -16.55 20.84 20.22
N LEU A 5 -17.56 20.99 19.35
CA LEU A 5 -17.58 20.27 18.07
C LEU A 5 -16.41 20.69 17.17
N ALA A 6 -16.07 21.98 17.15
CA ALA A 6 -14.95 22.50 16.36
C ALA A 6 -13.59 21.95 16.85
N ASP A 7 -13.39 21.84 18.16
CA ASP A 7 -12.17 21.31 18.77
C ASP A 7 -12.00 19.81 18.46
N TRP A 8 -13.08 19.02 18.56
CA TRP A 8 -13.07 17.61 18.18
C TRP A 8 -12.84 17.40 16.68
N LEU A 9 -13.45 18.23 15.83
CA LEU A 9 -13.22 18.18 14.40
C LEU A 9 -11.76 18.53 14.07
N ASN A 10 -11.20 19.55 14.72
CA ASN A 10 -9.79 19.91 14.56
C ASN A 10 -8.87 18.74 14.92
N LEU A 11 -9.14 18.08 16.05
CA LEU A 11 -8.41 16.90 16.48
C LEU A 11 -8.52 15.77 15.46
N ALA A 12 -9.74 15.43 15.02
CA ALA A 12 -9.99 14.37 14.05
C ALA A 12 -9.28 14.63 12.71
N LEU A 13 -9.29 15.88 12.23
CA LEU A 13 -8.61 16.25 10.98
C LEU A 13 -7.09 16.14 11.11
N ARG A 14 -6.51 16.56 12.24
CA ARG A 14 -5.05 16.44 12.48
C ARG A 14 -4.62 14.98 12.53
N TRP A 15 -5.35 14.15 13.27
CA TRP A 15 -5.07 12.72 13.37
C TRP A 15 -5.29 12.01 12.03
N GLY A 16 -6.40 12.30 11.35
CA GLY A 16 -6.70 11.78 10.03
C GLY A 16 -5.62 12.13 9.02
N HIS A 17 -5.16 13.38 9.00
CA HIS A 17 -4.05 13.81 8.16
C HIS A 17 -2.76 13.04 8.46
N MET A 18 -2.40 12.90 9.73
CA MET A 18 -1.19 12.18 10.14
C MET A 18 -1.24 10.69 9.76
N ILE A 19 -2.36 10.00 10.02
CA ILE A 19 -2.56 8.59 9.66
C ILE A 19 -2.53 8.43 8.14
N ALA A 20 -3.22 9.30 7.40
CA ALA A 20 -3.19 9.29 5.93
C ALA A 20 -1.78 9.50 5.40
N GLY A 21 -0.99 10.40 6.00
CA GLY A 21 0.41 10.62 5.67
C GLY A 21 1.27 9.37 5.89
N PHE A 22 1.15 8.71 7.04
CA PHE A 22 1.87 7.46 7.32
C PHE A 22 1.47 6.33 6.37
N ALA A 23 0.17 6.16 6.13
CA ALA A 23 -0.33 5.16 5.19
C ALA A 23 0.19 5.44 3.78
N TRP A 24 0.11 6.69 3.30
CA TRP A 24 0.58 7.09 1.99
C TRP A 24 2.07 6.79 1.79
N ILE A 25 2.91 7.21 2.74
CA ILE A 25 4.36 7.02 2.69
C ILE A 25 4.69 5.51 2.77
N GLY A 26 4.09 4.79 3.71
CA GLY A 26 4.31 3.35 3.89
C GLY A 26 3.91 2.54 2.65
N THR A 27 2.72 2.81 2.09
CA THR A 27 2.25 2.16 0.86
C THR A 27 3.14 2.51 -0.34
N SER A 28 3.65 3.74 -0.43
CA SER A 28 4.60 4.12 -1.49
C SER A 28 5.89 3.30 -1.42
N PHE A 29 6.50 3.20 -0.23
CA PHE A 29 7.69 2.38 -0.05
C PHE A 29 7.45 0.89 -0.30
N TYR A 30 6.29 0.38 0.14
CA TYR A 30 5.88 -0.99 -0.16
C TYR A 30 5.85 -1.25 -1.66
N PHE A 31 5.18 -0.40 -2.45
CA PHE A 31 5.09 -0.59 -3.90
C PHE A 31 6.45 -0.44 -4.60
N ILE A 32 7.31 0.46 -4.14
CA ILE A 32 8.69 0.57 -4.64
C ILE A 32 9.45 -0.74 -4.39
N ALA A 33 9.40 -1.27 -3.17
CA ALA A 33 10.07 -2.53 -2.83
C ALA A 33 9.48 -3.72 -3.60
N LEU A 34 8.15 -3.79 -3.71
CA LEU A 34 7.45 -4.80 -4.50
C LEU A 34 7.92 -4.76 -5.96
N ASP A 35 7.95 -3.57 -6.59
CA ASP A 35 8.39 -3.41 -7.98
C ASP A 35 9.84 -3.89 -8.20
N PHE A 36 10.75 -3.64 -7.24
CA PHE A 36 12.11 -4.17 -7.30
C PHE A 36 12.22 -5.68 -7.06
N SER A 37 11.26 -6.26 -6.36
CA SER A 37 11.22 -7.70 -6.05
C SER A 37 10.62 -8.56 -7.17
N LEU A 38 9.91 -7.93 -8.13
CA LEU A 38 9.26 -8.64 -9.22
C LEU A 38 10.28 -9.41 -10.07
N LYS A 39 10.01 -10.69 -10.30
CA LYS A 39 10.82 -11.55 -11.16
C LYS A 39 10.00 -11.97 -12.36
N ARG A 40 10.59 -11.82 -13.55
CA ARG A 40 10.04 -12.39 -14.78
C ARG A 40 10.50 -13.85 -14.90
N ARG A 41 9.58 -14.74 -15.21
CA ARG A 41 9.82 -16.19 -15.36
C ARG A 41 9.16 -16.70 -16.64
N GLU A 42 9.65 -17.82 -17.15
CA GLU A 42 9.00 -18.51 -18.26
C GLU A 42 7.62 -19.04 -17.82
N GLY A 43 6.64 -19.02 -18.74
CA GLY A 43 5.28 -19.48 -18.46
C GLY A 43 4.38 -18.50 -17.70
N LEU A 44 4.80 -17.23 -17.54
CA LEU A 44 3.90 -16.20 -17.00
C LEU A 44 2.72 -15.92 -17.96
N PRO A 45 1.52 -15.62 -17.43
CA PRO A 45 0.39 -15.20 -18.26
C PRO A 45 0.72 -13.99 -19.14
N GLU A 46 0.03 -13.87 -20.27
CA GLU A 46 0.16 -12.71 -21.15
C GLU A 46 -0.18 -11.40 -20.39
N GLY A 47 0.60 -10.34 -20.65
CA GLY A 47 0.46 -9.05 -19.97
C GLY A 47 1.11 -8.96 -18.59
N VAL A 48 1.61 -10.06 -18.01
CA VAL A 48 2.33 -10.02 -16.72
C VAL A 48 3.78 -9.56 -16.92
N ALA A 49 4.13 -8.45 -16.28
CA ALA A 49 5.50 -7.94 -16.28
C ALA A 49 6.42 -8.74 -15.36
N GLY A 50 5.88 -9.24 -14.24
CA GLY A 50 6.60 -10.07 -13.28
C GLY A 50 5.72 -10.52 -12.13
N GLU A 51 6.26 -11.42 -11.31
CA GLU A 51 5.61 -11.91 -10.10
C GLU A 51 6.52 -11.80 -8.87
N ALA A 52 5.90 -11.67 -7.70
CA ALA A 52 6.56 -11.70 -6.40
C ALA A 52 5.80 -12.64 -5.46
N TRP A 53 6.55 -13.25 -4.54
CA TRP A 53 6.00 -14.02 -3.43
C TRP A 53 6.33 -13.29 -2.15
N GLU A 54 5.31 -13.01 -1.35
CA GLU A 54 5.43 -12.29 -0.09
C GLU A 54 4.88 -13.14 1.06
N VAL A 55 5.41 -12.94 2.26
CA VAL A 55 4.91 -13.56 3.48
C VAL A 55 4.37 -12.49 4.40
N HIS A 56 3.12 -12.63 4.85
CA HIS A 56 2.53 -11.72 5.81
C HIS A 56 1.47 -12.43 6.65
N GLY A 57 1.47 -12.19 7.96
CA GLY A 57 0.49 -12.79 8.89
C GLY A 57 0.49 -14.32 8.92
N GLY A 58 1.61 -14.96 8.60
CA GLY A 58 1.74 -16.43 8.53
C GLY A 58 1.22 -17.07 7.23
N GLY A 59 0.78 -16.26 6.25
CA GLY A 59 0.37 -16.71 4.92
C GLY A 59 1.32 -16.27 3.81
N PHE A 60 1.18 -16.89 2.64
CA PHE A 60 1.90 -16.54 1.42
C PHE A 60 0.98 -15.81 0.44
N TYR A 61 1.47 -14.70 -0.11
CA TYR A 61 0.81 -13.94 -1.16
C TYR A 61 1.58 -14.12 -2.46
N HIS A 62 0.86 -14.43 -3.54
CA HIS A 62 1.42 -14.47 -4.89
C HIS A 62 0.91 -13.27 -5.67
N VAL A 63 1.79 -12.32 -5.92
CA VAL A 63 1.47 -11.05 -6.57
C VAL A 63 1.95 -11.08 -8.01
N ARG A 64 1.11 -10.61 -8.94
CA ARG A 64 1.44 -10.45 -10.36
C ARG A 64 1.13 -9.03 -10.80
N LYS A 65 2.12 -8.36 -11.40
CA LYS A 65 1.94 -7.02 -11.97
C LYS A 65 1.56 -7.14 -13.44
N TYR A 66 0.37 -6.69 -13.79
CA TYR A 66 -0.08 -6.59 -15.18
C TYR A 66 0.20 -5.18 -15.69
N LEU A 67 0.73 -5.09 -16.91
CA LEU A 67 0.81 -3.82 -17.64
C LEU A 67 -0.33 -3.79 -18.65
N THR A 68 -1.03 -2.66 -18.70
CA THR A 68 -1.95 -2.31 -19.80
C THR A 68 -1.21 -2.04 -21.09
#